data_AF-A0A531LZT6-F1
#
_entry.id   AF-A0A531LZT6-F1
#
_cell.length_a   1.000
_cell.length_b   1.000
_cell.length_c   1.000
_cell.angle_alpha   90.00
_cell.angle_beta   90.00
_cell.angle_gamma   90.00
#
_symmetry.space_group_name_H-M   'P 1'
#
loop_
_entity.id
_entity.type
_entity.pdbx_description
1 polymer ?
#
loop_
_entity_poly.entity_id
_entity_poly.type
_entity_poly.pdbx_seq_one_letter_code
_entity_poly.pdbx_strand_id
1 'polypeptide(L)'
;MDATVSTRGTSVKVWSLYVRLFHWSLVLCVAVAWLSSGEIRKMHELAGYCAGVLIASRLMAGLAGSGYTRFRQFVRGPRVVSSYLADVAHGDERRYLGHNPAGGAMVLALLACVAGIALTGWMQT
;
A
#
# COMPACT_ATOMS: atom_id res chain seq x y z
N MET A 1 -41.61 -26.80 10.78
CA MET A 1 -41.18 -25.60 11.52
C MET A 1 -39.80 -25.26 11.00
N ASP A 2 -39.77 -24.51 9.89
CA ASP A 2 -38.54 -24.31 9.11
C ASP A 2 -37.82 -23.08 9.64
N ALA A 3 -36.71 -23.31 10.36
CA ALA A 3 -35.83 -22.25 10.80
C ALA A 3 -35.13 -21.65 9.58
N THR A 4 -35.57 -20.47 9.16
CA THR A 4 -34.87 -19.67 8.15
C THR A 4 -33.54 -19.20 8.72
N VAL A 5 -32.45 -19.87 8.34
CA VAL A 5 -31.09 -19.39 8.62
C VAL A 5 -30.89 -18.08 7.86
N SER A 6 -31.09 -16.95 8.54
CA SER A 6 -30.71 -15.64 8.03
C SER A 6 -29.18 -15.56 8.02
N THR A 7 -28.57 -15.91 6.89
CA THR A 7 -27.16 -15.57 6.62
C THR A 7 -27.05 -14.06 6.46
N ARG A 8 -27.04 -13.32 7.56
CA ARG A 8 -26.55 -11.94 7.56
C ARG A 8 -25.10 -12.01 7.10
N GLY A 9 -24.84 -11.61 5.85
CA GLY A 9 -23.49 -11.57 5.30
C GLY A 9 -22.59 -10.74 6.21
N THR A 10 -21.72 -11.39 6.96
CA THR A 10 -20.77 -10.73 7.85
C THR A 10 -19.66 -10.11 7.00
N SER A 11 -19.86 -8.87 6.57
CA SER A 11 -18.83 -8.09 5.90
C SER A 11 -17.69 -7.82 6.86
N VAL A 12 -16.48 -8.28 6.53
CA VAL A 12 -15.27 -8.01 7.32
C VAL A 12 -14.66 -6.70 6.82
N LYS A 13 -14.53 -5.72 7.72
CA LYS A 13 -13.87 -4.46 7.39
C LYS A 13 -12.35 -4.66 7.27
N VAL A 14 -11.88 -4.88 6.05
CA VAL A 14 -10.46 -5.13 5.76
C VAL A 14 -9.65 -3.84 5.68
N TRP A 15 -10.22 -2.75 5.15
CA TRP A 15 -9.49 -1.49 4.99
C TRP A 15 -10.01 -0.39 5.90
N SER A 16 -9.09 0.17 6.70
CA SER A 16 -9.35 1.35 7.53
C SER A 16 -9.48 2.60 6.65
N LEU A 17 -10.20 3.61 7.15
CA LEU A 17 -10.36 4.89 6.47
C LEU A 17 -8.99 5.55 6.21
N TYR A 18 -8.07 5.45 7.18
CA TYR A 18 -6.70 5.94 7.07
C TYR A 18 -5.98 5.40 5.84
N VAL A 19 -6.00 4.08 5.61
CA VAL A 19 -5.28 3.48 4.46
C VAL A 19 -5.86 3.94 3.13
N ARG A 20 -7.18 4.14 3.05
CA ARG A 20 -7.84 4.67 1.85
C ARG A 20 -7.45 6.11 1.58
N LEU A 21 -7.47 6.96 2.62
CA LEU A 21 -7.05 8.36 2.50
C LEU A 21 -5.58 8.44 2.08
N PHE A 22 -4.69 7.72 2.76
CA PHE A 22 -3.28 7.64 2.38
C PHE A 22 -3.10 7.24 0.90
N HIS A 23 -3.80 6.19 0.46
CA HIS A 23 -3.67 5.69 -0.90
C HIS A 23 -4.10 6.73 -1.93
N TRP A 24 -5.29 7.31 -1.78
CA TRP A 24 -5.80 8.30 -2.73
C TRP A 24 -5.01 9.61 -2.70
N SER A 25 -4.55 10.05 -1.53
CA SER A 25 -3.64 11.20 -1.41
C SER A 25 -2.30 10.92 -2.10
N LEU A 26 -1.76 9.71 -1.98
CA LEU A 26 -0.52 9.34 -2.65
C LEU A 26 -0.69 9.30 -4.18
N VAL A 27 -1.80 8.72 -4.67
CA VAL A 27 -2.15 8.72 -6.10
C VAL A 27 -2.23 10.15 -6.63
N LEU A 28 -2.88 11.06 -5.89
CA LEU A 28 -2.95 12.47 -6.27
C LEU A 28 -1.56 13.12 -6.33
N CYS A 29 -0.71 12.90 -5.32
CA CYS A 29 0.65 13.45 -5.31
C CYS A 29 1.47 12.96 -6.52
N VAL A 30 1.39 11.66 -6.84
CA VAL A 30 2.09 11.07 -8.00
C VAL A 30 1.55 11.64 -9.31
N ALA A 31 0.22 11.77 -9.45
CA ALA A 31 -0.39 12.35 -10.65
C ALA A 31 0.02 13.81 -10.85
N VAL A 32 -0.01 14.62 -9.78
CA VAL A 32 0.43 16.02 -9.83
C VAL A 32 1.91 16.12 -10.15
N ALA A 33 2.77 15.31 -9.51
CA ALA A 33 4.20 15.29 -9.79
C ALA A 33 4.49 14.91 -11.25
N TRP A 34 3.76 13.92 -11.79
CA TRP A 34 3.90 13.49 -13.18
C TRP A 34 3.48 14.59 -14.17
N LEU A 35 2.30 15.19 -13.97
CA LEU A 35 1.75 16.22 -14.86
C LEU A 35 2.51 17.54 -14.81
N SER A 36 3.11 17.88 -13.67
CA SER A 36 3.91 19.10 -13.52
C SER A 36 5.37 18.94 -13.91
N SER A 37 5.81 17.70 -14.20
CA SER A 37 7.18 17.41 -14.62
C SER A 37 7.54 18.19 -15.88
N GLY A 38 8.64 18.94 -15.85
CA GLY A 38 9.14 19.73 -16.99
C GLY A 38 8.49 21.12 -17.16
N GLU A 39 7.23 21.28 -16.76
CA GLU A 39 6.47 22.53 -16.93
C GLU A 39 6.53 23.44 -15.69
N ILE A 40 6.22 22.89 -14.50
CA ILE A 40 6.05 23.67 -13.26
C ILE A 40 6.86 23.03 -12.14
N ARG A 41 8.17 23.34 -12.12
CA ARG A 41 9.14 22.77 -11.17
C ARG A 41 8.69 22.84 -9.70
N LYS A 42 8.20 24.00 -9.26
CA LYS A 42 7.73 24.21 -7.87
C LYS A 42 6.58 23.28 -7.48
N MET A 43 5.67 23.00 -8.41
CA MET A 43 4.52 22.11 -8.16
C MET A 43 4.98 20.65 -8.07
N HIS A 44 5.92 20.25 -8.92
CA HIS A 44 6.54 18.92 -8.87
C HIS A 44 7.25 18.70 -7.53
N GLU A 45 8.07 19.65 -7.09
CA GLU A 45 8.77 19.60 -5.79
C GLU A 45 7.79 19.53 -4.62
N LEU A 46 6.77 20.40 -4.60
CA LEU A 46 5.75 20.38 -3.54
C LEU A 46 5.01 19.04 -3.48
N ALA A 47 4.64 18.48 -4.63
CA ALA A 47 4.02 17.16 -4.70
C ALA A 47 4.96 16.05 -4.19
N GLY A 48 6.25 16.14 -4.49
CA GLY A 48 7.29 15.26 -3.96
C GLY A 48 7.40 15.33 -2.43
N TYR A 49 7.41 16.53 -1.85
CA TYR A 49 7.43 16.72 -0.39
C TYR A 49 6.17 16.20 0.29
N CYS A 50 5.00 16.47 -0.29
CA CYS A 50 3.73 15.92 0.19
C CYS A 50 3.74 14.38 0.15
N ALA A 51 4.24 13.77 -0.93
CA ALA A 51 4.41 12.32 -1.02
C ALA A 51 5.36 11.81 0.07
N GLY A 52 6.49 12.47 0.30
CA GLY A 52 7.44 12.13 1.37
C GLY A 52 6.80 12.12 2.76
N VAL A 53 6.02 13.16 3.10
CA VAL A 53 5.28 13.24 4.37
C VAL A 53 4.24 12.11 4.47
N LEU A 54 3.50 11.83 3.40
CA LEU A 54 2.55 10.71 3.37
C LEU A 54 3.25 9.39 3.64
N ILE A 55 4.38 9.12 2.98
CA ILE A 55 5.18 7.91 3.18
C ILE A 55 5.65 7.80 4.64
N ALA A 56 6.18 8.87 5.21
CA ALA A 56 6.58 8.89 6.63
C ALA A 56 5.40 8.55 7.54
N SER A 57 4.22 9.16 7.30
CA SER A 57 3.00 8.85 8.03
C SER A 57 2.62 7.37 7.92
N ARG A 58 2.79 6.78 6.74
CA ARG A 58 2.44 5.38 6.47
C ARG A 58 3.38 4.42 7.18
N LEU A 59 4.67 4.74 7.26
CA LEU A 59 5.64 3.97 8.01
C LEU A 59 5.31 3.98 9.51
N MET A 60 5.04 5.17 10.07
CA MET A 60 4.61 5.30 11.47
C MET A 60 3.34 4.50 11.76
N ALA A 61 2.30 4.66 10.93
CA ALA A 61 1.04 3.92 11.07
C ALA A 61 1.19 2.42 10.82
N GLY A 62 2.11 2.00 9.97
CA GLY A 62 2.39 0.59 9.70
C GLY A 62 3.14 -0.13 10.83
N LEU A 63 3.88 0.63 11.64
CA LEU A 63 4.58 0.14 12.83
C LEU A 63 3.67 0.18 14.08
N ALA A 64 3.00 1.32 14.32
CA ALA A 64 2.21 1.56 15.53
C ALA A 64 0.72 1.18 15.42
N GLY A 65 0.19 1.04 14.19
CA GLY A 65 -1.23 0.79 13.95
C GLY A 65 -1.73 -0.58 14.42
N SER A 66 -3.05 -0.75 14.35
CA SER A 66 -3.76 -1.99 14.69
C SER A 66 -4.41 -2.63 13.45
N GLY A 67 -4.66 -3.94 13.55
CA GLY A 67 -5.26 -4.74 12.49
C GLY A 67 -4.55 -4.57 11.14
N TYR A 68 -5.34 -4.47 10.06
CA TYR A 68 -4.90 -4.47 8.66
C TYR A 68 -4.01 -3.28 8.26
N THR A 69 -3.81 -2.32 9.16
CA THR A 69 -2.90 -1.19 8.95
C THR A 69 -1.44 -1.60 9.17
N ARG A 70 -1.19 -2.59 10.03
CA ARG A 70 0.14 -3.01 10.47
C ARG A 70 0.85 -3.86 9.42
N PHE A 71 2.12 -3.56 9.16
CA PHE A 71 2.92 -4.32 8.17
C PHE A 71 3.04 -5.81 8.52
N ARG A 72 3.20 -6.14 9.79
CA ARG A 72 3.33 -7.55 10.26
C ARG A 72 2.15 -8.44 9.91
N GLN A 73 0.96 -7.88 9.62
CA GLN A 73 -0.19 -8.70 9.27
C GLN A 73 -0.09 -9.28 7.85
N PHE A 74 0.49 -8.52 6.92
CA PHE A 74 0.46 -8.86 5.50
C PHE A 74 1.84 -9.07 4.89
N VAL A 75 2.89 -8.49 5.47
CA VAL A 75 4.27 -8.70 5.03
C VAL A 75 4.72 -10.10 5.42
N ARG A 76 5.12 -10.88 4.41
CA ARG A 76 5.66 -12.23 4.57
C ARG A 76 7.12 -12.27 4.16
N GLY A 77 7.88 -13.20 4.73
CA GLY A 77 9.29 -13.38 4.40
C GLY A 77 9.50 -13.84 2.94
N PRO A 78 10.69 -13.62 2.38
CA PRO A 78 10.97 -13.83 0.95
C PRO A 78 10.68 -15.27 0.49
N ARG A 79 10.96 -16.27 1.33
CA ARG A 79 10.67 -17.69 1.02
C ARG A 79 9.17 -17.96 0.82
N VAL A 80 8.31 -17.30 1.60
CA VAL A 80 6.84 -17.45 1.49
C VAL A 80 6.32 -16.71 0.27
N VAL A 81 6.94 -15.59 -0.09
CA VAL A 81 6.60 -14.85 -1.31
C VAL A 81 6.99 -15.67 -2.54
N SER A 82 8.19 -16.24 -2.59
CA SER A 82 8.63 -17.08 -3.71
C SER A 82 7.81 -18.35 -3.84
N SER A 83 7.46 -19.02 -2.73
CA SER A 83 6.60 -20.21 -2.77
C SER A 83 5.20 -19.84 -3.28
N TYR A 84 4.63 -18.73 -2.79
CA TYR A 84 3.32 -18.26 -3.26
C TYR A 84 3.33 -17.91 -4.75
N LEU A 85 4.40 -17.29 -5.26
CA LEU A 85 4.53 -17.02 -6.69
C LEU A 85 4.61 -18.30 -7.52
N ALA A 86 5.27 -19.34 -7.01
CA ALA A 86 5.26 -20.65 -7.64
C ALA A 86 3.85 -21.29 -7.61
N ASP A 87 3.14 -21.23 -6.49
CA ASP A 87 1.76 -21.75 -6.38
C ASP A 87 0.82 -21.05 -7.37
N VAL A 88 0.96 -19.72 -7.54
CA VAL A 88 0.22 -18.94 -8.55
C VAL A 88 0.54 -19.40 -9.97
N ALA A 89 1.80 -19.69 -10.27
CA ALA A 89 2.19 -20.19 -11.60
C ALA A 89 1.60 -21.57 -11.92
N HIS A 90 1.31 -22.38 -10.88
CA HIS A 90 0.64 -23.68 -11.00
C HIS A 90 -0.89 -23.59 -10.91
N GLY A 91 -1.46 -22.43 -10.56
CA GLY A 91 -2.91 -22.24 -10.40
C GLY A 91 -3.49 -22.77 -9.08
N ASP A 92 -2.62 -23.03 -8.08
CA ASP A 92 -2.98 -23.61 -6.78
C ASP A 92 -2.97 -22.55 -5.66
N GLU A 93 -3.20 -21.27 -5.97
CA GLU A 93 -3.00 -20.19 -5.01
C GLU A 93 -4.01 -20.18 -3.87
N ARG A 94 -3.50 -19.99 -2.65
CA ARG A 94 -4.35 -19.81 -1.47
C ARG A 94 -5.04 -18.45 -1.51
N ARG A 95 -6.30 -18.41 -1.07
CA ARG A 95 -7.06 -17.15 -0.93
C ARG A 95 -6.66 -16.41 0.35
N TYR A 96 -6.23 -15.15 0.21
CA TYR A 96 -5.85 -14.27 1.32
C TYR A 96 -6.87 -13.15 1.49
N LEU A 97 -7.21 -12.82 2.74
CA LEU A 97 -7.99 -11.63 3.07
C LEU A 97 -7.06 -10.41 3.17
N GLY A 98 -7.28 -9.41 2.32
CA GLY A 98 -6.43 -8.22 2.23
C GLY A 98 -5.35 -8.38 1.16
N HIS A 99 -4.08 -8.49 1.56
CA HIS A 99 -2.97 -8.68 0.63
C HIS A 99 -2.49 -10.13 0.67
N ASN A 100 -2.26 -10.71 -0.51
CA ASN A 100 -1.50 -11.94 -0.64
C ASN A 100 0.01 -11.67 -0.43
N PRO A 101 0.85 -12.72 -0.27
CA PRO A 101 2.29 -12.54 -0.03
C PRO A 101 2.98 -11.67 -1.08
N ALA A 102 2.62 -11.83 -2.36
CA ALA A 102 3.15 -11.02 -3.45
C ALA A 102 2.74 -9.53 -3.33
N GLY A 103 1.46 -9.26 -3.06
CA GLY A 103 0.94 -7.91 -2.86
C GLY A 103 1.54 -7.22 -1.64
N GLY A 104 1.83 -7.98 -0.57
CA GLY A 104 2.55 -7.46 0.59
C GLY A 104 3.98 -7.04 0.24
N ALA A 105 4.69 -7.82 -0.58
CA ALA A 105 6.02 -7.46 -1.09
C ALA A 105 5.96 -6.23 -2.01
N MET A 106 4.96 -6.14 -2.89
CA MET A 106 4.75 -5.00 -3.77
C MET A 106 4.55 -3.69 -3.00
N VAL A 107 3.79 -3.71 -1.89
CA VAL A 107 3.61 -2.52 -1.04
C VAL A 107 4.95 -2.04 -0.49
N LEU A 108 5.83 -2.94 -0.04
CA LEU A 108 7.17 -2.56 0.44
C LEU A 108 8.03 -1.98 -0.69
N ALA A 109 8.00 -2.59 -1.88
CA ALA A 109 8.72 -2.09 -3.04
C ALA A 109 8.26 -0.68 -3.43
N LEU A 110 6.94 -0.44 -3.50
CA LEU A 110 6.39 0.87 -3.82
C LEU A 110 6.73 1.92 -2.76
N LEU A 111 6.65 1.58 -1.47
CA LEU A 111 7.07 2.49 -0.40
C LEU A 111 8.55 2.86 -0.52
N ALA A 112 9.41 1.88 -0.79
CA ALA A 112 10.85 2.10 -0.97
C ALA A 112 11.14 2.95 -2.22
N CYS A 113 10.49 2.68 -3.34
CA CYS A 113 10.65 3.46 -4.57
C CYS A 113 10.21 4.91 -4.39
N VAL A 114 9.01 5.15 -3.85
CA VAL A 114 8.52 6.52 -3.64
C VAL A 114 9.38 7.27 -2.63
N ALA A 115 9.79 6.62 -1.53
CA ALA A 115 10.73 7.21 -0.58
C ALA A 115 12.07 7.55 -1.23
N GLY A 116 12.61 6.65 -2.05
CA GLY A 116 13.86 6.87 -2.80
C GLY A 116 13.76 8.03 -3.77
N ILE A 117 12.67 8.12 -4.53
CA ILE A 117 12.41 9.24 -5.45
C ILE A 117 12.32 10.57 -4.67
N ALA A 118 11.55 10.60 -3.58
CA ALA A 118 11.43 11.81 -2.76
C ALA A 118 12.77 12.22 -2.13
N LEU A 119 13.57 11.27 -1.66
CA LEU A 119 14.90 11.52 -1.09
C LEU A 119 15.89 12.04 -2.15
N THR A 120 15.97 11.36 -3.30
CA THR A 120 16.85 11.77 -4.39
C THR A 120 16.46 13.12 -4.98
N GLY A 121 15.15 13.41 -5.09
CA GLY A 121 14.66 14.73 -5.48
C GLY A 121 15.06 15.83 -4.50
N TRP A 122 14.94 15.58 -3.19
CA TRP A 122 15.40 16.53 -2.16
C TRP A 122 16.92 16.75 -2.19
N MET A 123 17.71 15.76 -2.57
CA MET A 123 19.16 15.93 -2.74
C MET A 123 19.54 16.79 -3.96
N GLN A 124 18.60 17.00 -4.90
CA GLN A 124 18.81 17.77 -6.12
C GLN A 124 18.28 19.21 -6.05
N THR A 125 17.61 19.59 -4.96
CA THR A 125 17.15 20.96 -4.68
C THR A 125 18.21 21.76 -3.94
#